data_AF-A0A3C1PCX2-F1
#
_entry.id   AF-A0A3C1PCX2-F1
#
_cell.length_a   1.000
_cell.length_b   1.000
_cell.length_c   1.000
_cell.angle_alpha   90.00
_cell.angle_beta   90.00
_cell.angle_gamma   90.00
#
_symmetry.space_group_name_H-M   'P 1'
#
loop_
_entity.id
_entity.type
_entity.pdbx_description
1 polymer ?
#
loop_
_entity_poly.entity_id
_entity_poly.type
_entity_poly.pdbx_seq_one_letter_code
_entity_poly.pdbx_strand_id
1 'polypeptide(L)' 'MALSKTNQPKPLWSRFRFLPYGVLGLLIFYFNSTWDSNIFVKGYLTLIETQTSIILLYFLMARLSKSQQRKIDL' A
#
# COMPACT_ATOMS: atom_id res chain seq x y z
N MET A 1 12.29 -6.02 42.62
CA MET A 1 11.72 -4.74 42.17
C MET A 1 11.72 -4.78 40.63
N ALA A 2 10.59 -5.14 40.02
CA ALA A 2 10.51 -5.38 38.57
C ALA A 2 10.03 -4.11 37.87
N LEU A 3 10.88 -3.54 37.02
CA LEU A 3 10.62 -2.31 36.26
C LEU A 3 9.57 -2.55 35.17
N SER A 4 8.38 -1.98 35.38
CA SER A 4 7.49 -1.34 34.40
C SER A 4 7.67 -1.76 32.94
N LYS A 5 6.71 -2.56 32.43
CA LYS A 5 6.45 -2.69 30.99
C LYS A 5 6.09 -1.31 30.45
N THR A 6 7.07 -0.67 29.82
CA THR A 6 6.89 0.59 29.09
C THR A 6 5.83 0.39 27.99
N ASN A 7 4.63 0.94 28.23
CA ASN A 7 3.59 1.09 27.23
C ASN A 7 4.03 2.17 26.25
N GLN A 8 4.96 1.84 25.36
CA GLN A 8 5.30 2.76 24.26
C GLN A 8 4.06 2.93 23.37
N PRO A 9 3.60 4.17 23.12
CA PRO A 9 2.50 4.41 22.21
C PRO A 9 2.93 3.92 20.82
N LYS A 10 2.23 2.88 20.31
CA LYS A 10 2.45 2.39 18.95
C LYS A 10 2.37 3.60 18.02
N PRO A 11 3.40 3.87 17.19
CA PRO A 11 3.40 5.05 16.34
C PRO A 11 2.14 5.03 15.47
N LEU A 12 1.38 6.13 15.47
CA LEU A 12 0.15 6.29 14.66
C LEU A 12 0.35 5.92 13.19
N TRP A 13 1.58 6.07 12.69
CA TRP A 13 2.04 5.63 11.37
C TRP A 13 1.84 4.13 11.09
N SER A 14 1.88 3.27 12.11
CA SER A 14 1.59 1.84 11.97
C SER A 14 0.13 1.58 11.56
N ARG A 15 -0.78 2.51 11.87
CA ARG A 15 -2.22 2.38 11.55
C ARG A 15 -2.50 2.74 10.09
N PHE A 16 -1.73 3.68 9.53
CA PHE A 16 -1.82 4.10 8.12
C PHE A 16 -1.00 3.25 7.16
N ARG A 17 -0.27 2.25 7.65
CA ARG A 17 0.46 1.29 6.82
C ARG A 17 -0.42 0.61 5.78
N PHE A 18 -1.70 0.39 6.08
CA PHE A 18 -2.65 -0.25 5.15
C PHE A 18 -3.37 0.72 4.21
N LEU A 19 -3.32 2.01 4.50
CA LEU A 19 -3.96 3.07 3.71
C LEU A 19 -3.57 3.02 2.22
N PRO A 20 -2.29 2.89 1.83
CA PRO A 20 -1.93 2.88 0.42
C PRO A 20 -2.44 1.62 -0.31
N TYR A 21 -2.59 0.48 0.38
CA TYR A 21 -3.17 -0.72 -0.23
C TYR A 21 -4.67 -0.53 -0.51
N GLY A 22 -5.39 0.07 0.43
CA GLY A 22 -6.81 0.36 0.28
C GLY A 22 -7.09 1.35 -0.85
N VAL A 23 -6.32 2.44 -0.92
CA VAL A 23 -6.44 3.44 -1.98
C VAL A 23 -6.16 2.81 -3.35
N LEU A 24 -5.11 2.00 -3.46
CA LEU A 24 -4.74 1.35 -4.71
C LEU A 24 -5.81 0.37 -5.19
N GLY A 25 -6.36 -0.46 -4.28
CA GLY A 25 -7.44 -1.38 -4.61
C GLY A 25 -8.71 -0.68 -5.08
N LEU A 26 -9.06 0.44 -4.45
CA LEU A 26 -10.22 1.26 -4.81
C LEU A 26 -10.03 1.93 -6.18
N LEU A 27 -8.79 2.34 -6.48
CA LEU A 27 -8.41 2.91 -7.78
C LEU A 27 -8.59 1.87 -8.91
N ILE A 28 -8.02 0.67 -8.74
CA ILE A 28 -8.14 -0.43 -9.71
C ILE A 28 -9.62 -0.80 -9.91
N PHE A 29 -10.39 -0.90 -8.81
CA PHE A 29 -11.81 -1.18 -8.88
C PHE A 29 -12.59 -0.11 -9.66
N TYR A 30 -12.29 1.17 -9.44
CA TYR A 30 -12.94 2.27 -10.14
C TYR A 30 -12.64 2.24 -11.65
N PHE A 31 -11.35 2.15 -12.03
CA PHE A 31 -10.95 2.05 -13.44
C PHE A 31 -11.57 0.83 -14.12
N ASN A 32 -11.63 -0.30 -13.41
CA ASN A 32 -12.28 -1.48 -13.95
C ASN A 32 -13.80 -1.29 -14.12
N SER A 33 -14.48 -0.72 -13.13
CA SER A 33 -15.94 -0.53 -13.16
C SER A 33 -16.39 0.38 -14.31
N THR A 34 -15.63 1.44 -14.60
CA THR A 34 -15.97 2.43 -15.64
C THR A 34 -15.82 1.90 -17.08
N TRP A 35 -15.03 0.85 -17.32
CA TRP A 35 -14.80 0.35 -18.68
C TRP A 35 -15.87 -0.67 -19.11
N ASP A 36 -16.64 -0.31 -20.14
CA ASP A 36 -17.66 -1.16 -20.78
C ASP A 36 -16.99 -2.03 -21.88
N SER A 37 -16.26 -3.05 -21.44
CA SER A 37 -15.48 -3.97 -22.28
C SER A 37 -15.97 -5.41 -22.10
N ASN A 38 -15.69 -6.28 -23.07
CA ASN A 38 -16.00 -7.72 -22.95
C ASN A 38 -15.44 -8.29 -21.64
N ILE A 39 -16.28 -8.96 -20.85
CA ILE A 39 -16.00 -9.44 -19.48
C ILE A 39 -14.69 -10.24 -19.41
N PHE A 40 -14.36 -11.05 -20.41
CA PHE A 40 -13.12 -11.82 -20.43
C PHE A 40 -11.87 -10.94 -20.57
N VAL A 41 -11.93 -9.94 -21.46
CA VAL A 41 -10.85 -8.97 -21.67
C VAL A 41 -10.70 -8.09 -20.42
N LYS A 42 -11.83 -7.66 -19.86
CA LYS A 42 -11.90 -6.85 -18.64
C LYS A 42 -11.27 -7.57 -17.46
N GLY A 43 -11.63 -8.83 -17.22
CA GLY A 43 -11.07 -9.62 -16.12
C GLY A 43 -9.57 -9.84 -16.25
N TYR A 44 -9.08 -10.13 -17.46
CA TYR A 44 -7.65 -10.28 -17.71
C TYR A 44 -6.87 -8.98 -17.50
N LEU A 45 -7.43 -7.84 -17.94
CA LEU A 45 -6.86 -6.52 -17.68
C LEU A 45 -6.81 -6.22 -16.18
N THR A 46 -7.89 -6.50 -15.43
CA THR A 46 -7.93 -6.29 -13.97
C THR A 46 -6.82 -7.07 -13.27
N LEU A 47 -6.57 -8.31 -13.71
CA LEU A 47 -5.53 -9.15 -13.11
C LEU A 47 -4.13 -8.57 -13.38
N ILE A 48 -3.86 -8.11 -14.60
CA ILE A 48 -2.59 -7.44 -14.94
C ILE A 48 -2.42 -6.13 -14.18
N GLU A 49 -3.48 -5.33 -14.09
CA GLU A 49 -3.49 -4.06 -13.37
C GLU A 49 -3.20 -4.31 -11.90
N THR A 50 -3.87 -5.27 -11.27
CA THR A 50 -3.65 -5.65 -9.86
C THR A 50 -2.22 -6.13 -9.60
N GLN A 51 -1.66 -6.99 -10.46
CA GLN A 51 -0.28 -7.46 -10.32
C GLN A 51 0.73 -6.31 -10.46
N THR A 52 0.53 -5.44 -11.45
CA THR A 52 1.39 -4.27 -11.69
C THR A 52 1.32 -3.27 -10.54
N SER A 53 0.12 -3.05 -10.02
CA SER A 53 -0.14 -2.19 -8.86
C SER A 53 0.56 -2.71 -7.60
N ILE A 54 0.55 -4.02 -7.34
CA ILE A 54 1.28 -4.62 -6.20
C ILE A 54 2.79 -4.37 -6.33
N ILE A 55 3.36 -4.54 -7.53
CA ILE A 55 4.78 -4.27 -7.79
C ILE A 55 5.12 -2.79 -7.57
N LEU A 56 4.28 -1.88 -8.11
CA LEU A 56 4.45 -0.45 -7.94
C LEU A 56 4.38 -0.05 -6.46
N LEU A 57 3.45 -0.65 -5.71
CA LEU A 57 3.28 -0.40 -4.29
C LEU A 57 4.48 -0.90 -3.48
N TYR A 58 4.99 -2.09 -3.78
CA TYR A 58 6.22 -2.61 -3.18
C TYR A 58 7.39 -1.66 -3.41
N PHE A 59 7.56 -1.20 -4.65
CA PHE A 59 8.60 -0.24 -5.00
C PHE A 59 8.44 1.10 -4.29
N LEU A 60 7.21 1.61 -4.20
CA LEU A 60 6.89 2.85 -3.50
C LEU A 60 7.23 2.73 -2.01
N MET A 61 6.84 1.62 -1.35
CA MET A 61 7.20 1.36 0.04
C MET A 61 8.70 1.25 0.24
N ALA A 62 9.42 0.54 -0.63
CA ALA A 62 10.87 0.43 -0.57
C ALA A 62 11.56 1.80 -0.72
N ARG A 63 11.05 2.67 -1.60
CA ARG A 63 11.54 4.03 -1.79
C ARG A 63 11.25 4.92 -0.59
N LEU A 64 10.04 4.84 -0.02
CA LEU A 64 9.64 5.61 1.16
C LEU A 64 10.42 5.18 2.42
N SER A 65 10.67 3.89 2.59
CA SER A 65 11.50 3.35 3.68
C SER A 65 12.93 3.89 3.64
N LYS A 66 13.57 3.90 2.46
CA LYS A 66 14.91 4.50 2.26
C LYS A 66 14.94 6.00 2.55
N SER A 67 13.86 6.71 2.21
CA SER A 67 13.73 8.15 2.50
C SER A 67 13.56 8.43 3.99
N GLN A 68 12.85 7.56 4.73
CA GLN A 68 12.74 7.67 6.19
C GLN A 68 14.07 7.40 6.90
N GLN A 69 14.82 6.38 6.50
CA GLN A 69 16.13 6.10 7.11
C GLN A 69 17.12 7.26 6.92
N ARG A 70 17.12 7.91 5.74
CA ARG A 70 17.99 9.05 5.46
C ARG A 70 17.66 10.32 6.28
N LYS A 71 16.45 10.41 6.83
CA LYS A 71 16.00 11.53 7.69
C LYS A 71 16.30 11.30 9.18
N ILE A 72 16.63 10.07 9.58
CA ILE A 72 16.92 9.70 10.97
C ILE A 72 18.42 9.81 11.27
N ASP A 73 19.28 9.70 10.24
CA ASP A 73 20.74 9.78 10.34
C ASP A 73 21.34 11.20 10.14
N LEU A 74 20.52 12.26 10.16
CA LEU A 74 20.90 13.66 9.94
C LEU A 74 20.43 14.53 11.12
#